data_AF-A0A820Q7Z8-F1
#
_entry.id   AF-A0A820Q7Z8-F1
#
_cell.length_a   1.000
_cell.length_b   1.000
_cell.length_c   1.000
_cell.angle_alpha   90.00
_cell.angle_beta   90.00
_cell.angle_gamma   90.00
#
_symmetry.space_group_name_H-M   'P 1'
#
loop_
_entity.id
_entity.type
_entity.pdbx_description
1 polymer ?
#
loop_
_entity_poly.entity_id
_entity_poly.type
_entity_poly.pdbx_seq_one_letter_code
_entity_poly.pdbx_strand_id
1 'polypeptide(L)'
;AWFSDLYARNEQYRSWLKLDKDTKPLAYWMTGFFNPQGFLTAMRQEITRANPGWSLDNVILTNKITRFDRESIKEPPKDGGVYVYGIYIEGAKIRNGVLDELKANEKVLTHPMPVIHISAEADFGTSGSPTKQD
;
A
#
# COMPACT_ATOMS: atom_id res chain seq x y z
N ALA A 1 -20.16 -6.80 -10.49
CA ALA A 1 -21.43 -6.04 -10.65
C ALA A 1 -21.51 -5.06 -9.50
N TRP A 2 -21.88 -3.80 -9.76
CA TRP A 2 -21.76 -2.68 -8.81
C TRP A 2 -22.38 -2.94 -7.42
N PHE A 3 -23.45 -3.72 -7.35
CA PHE A 3 -24.11 -4.07 -6.09
C PHE A 3 -23.23 -4.97 -5.21
N SER A 4 -22.56 -5.96 -5.80
CA SER A 4 -21.62 -6.83 -5.09
C SER A 4 -20.43 -6.01 -4.55
N ASP A 5 -19.95 -5.03 -5.31
CA ASP A 5 -18.84 -4.15 -4.91
C ASP A 5 -19.28 -3.20 -3.79
N LEU A 6 -20.51 -2.69 -3.85
CA LEU A 6 -21.10 -1.90 -2.76
C LEU A 6 -21.26 -2.75 -1.49
N TYR A 7 -21.78 -3.97 -1.61
CA TYR A 7 -21.93 -4.89 -0.49
C TYR A 7 -20.58 -5.22 0.14
N ALA A 8 -19.57 -5.55 -0.66
CA ALA A 8 -18.21 -5.84 -0.18
C ALA A 8 -17.58 -4.64 0.54
N ARG A 9 -17.79 -3.40 0.05
CA ARG A 9 -17.32 -2.17 0.73
C ARG A 9 -18.00 -1.97 2.07
N ASN A 10 -19.31 -2.20 2.14
CA ASN A 10 -20.05 -2.14 3.40
C ASN A 10 -19.52 -3.18 4.40
N GLU A 11 -19.29 -4.42 3.96
CA GLU A 11 -18.72 -5.46 4.82
C GLU A 11 -17.30 -5.11 5.31
N GLN A 12 -16.47 -4.50 4.47
CA GLN A 12 -15.17 -3.97 4.89
C GLN A 12 -15.33 -2.99 6.07
N TYR A 13 -16.13 -1.94 5.92
CA TYR A 13 -16.29 -0.94 6.98
C TYR A 13 -16.93 -1.52 8.24
N ARG A 14 -17.93 -2.40 8.08
CA ARG A 14 -18.55 -3.10 9.21
C ARG A 14 -17.57 -3.99 9.96
N SER A 15 -16.63 -4.61 9.26
CA SER A 15 -15.59 -5.42 9.90
C SER A 15 -14.65 -4.58 10.76
N TRP A 16 -14.31 -3.36 10.31
CA TRP A 16 -13.44 -2.45 11.05
C TRP A 16 -14.09 -1.91 12.31
N LEU A 17 -15.41 -1.65 12.27
CA LEU A 17 -16.18 -1.24 13.45
C LEU A 17 -16.26 -2.30 14.56
N LYS A 18 -15.94 -3.56 14.24
CA LYS A 18 -15.90 -4.66 15.22
C LYS A 18 -14.52 -4.83 15.87
N LEU A 19 -13.50 -4.12 15.38
CA LEU A 19 -12.17 -4.15 15.98
C LEU A 19 -12.15 -3.32 17.27
N ASP A 20 -11.27 -3.69 18.19
CA ASP A 20 -11.00 -2.87 19.37
C ASP A 20 -10.45 -1.50 18.95
N LYS A 21 -10.64 -0.49 19.80
CA LYS A 21 -10.34 0.92 19.52
C LYS A 21 -8.91 1.17 19.02
N ASP A 22 -7.95 0.40 19.53
CA ASP A 22 -6.53 0.54 19.21
C ASP A 22 -6.03 -0.52 18.21
N THR A 23 -6.95 -1.30 17.63
CA THR A 23 -6.65 -2.36 16.68
C THR A 23 -6.95 -1.93 15.25
N LYS A 24 -5.98 -2.10 14.36
CA LYS A 24 -6.10 -1.80 12.93
C LYS A 24 -6.22 -3.07 12.09
N PRO A 25 -6.92 -3.03 10.95
CA PRO A 25 -6.84 -4.08 9.95
C PRO A 25 -5.39 -4.33 9.51
N LEU A 26 -5.01 -5.60 9.35
CA LEU A 26 -3.68 -5.97 8.88
C LEU A 26 -3.43 -5.60 7.42
N ALA A 27 -4.48 -5.57 6.60
CA ALA A 27 -4.41 -5.17 5.20
C ALA A 27 -5.73 -4.48 4.78
N TYR A 28 -5.62 -3.53 3.86
CA TYR A 28 -6.73 -2.67 3.43
C TYR A 28 -7.05 -2.89 1.95
N TRP A 29 -8.34 -3.01 1.59
CA TRP A 29 -8.76 -3.06 0.19
C TRP A 29 -8.76 -1.64 -0.38
N MET A 30 -7.76 -1.29 -1.19
CA MET A 30 -7.60 0.10 -1.68
C MET A 30 -8.82 0.58 -2.47
N THR A 31 -9.28 -0.27 -3.38
CA THR A 31 -10.42 0.01 -4.26
C THR A 31 -11.75 -0.06 -3.51
N GLY A 32 -11.74 -0.46 -2.24
CA GLY A 32 -12.90 -0.39 -1.36
C GLY A 32 -13.11 0.99 -0.70
N PHE A 33 -12.10 1.86 -0.68
CA PHE A 33 -12.23 3.20 -0.09
C PHE A 33 -13.09 4.13 -0.94
N PHE A 34 -13.90 4.96 -0.28
CA PHE A 34 -14.56 6.09 -0.94
C PHE A 34 -13.56 7.20 -1.31
N ASN A 35 -12.56 7.43 -0.45
CA ASN A 35 -11.48 8.39 -0.67
C ASN A 35 -10.11 7.75 -0.36
N PRO A 36 -9.51 7.02 -1.32
CA PRO A 36 -8.21 6.37 -1.12
C PRO A 36 -7.07 7.38 -0.91
N GLN A 37 -7.16 8.57 -1.49
CA GLN A 37 -6.15 9.63 -1.30
C GLN A 37 -6.16 10.16 0.14
N GLY A 38 -7.34 10.34 0.73
CA GLY A 38 -7.47 10.71 2.15
C GLY A 38 -6.88 9.65 3.08
N PHE A 39 -7.06 8.37 2.76
CA PHE A 39 -6.43 7.27 3.50
C PHE A 39 -4.90 7.33 3.44
N LEU A 40 -4.32 7.50 2.25
CA LEU A 40 -2.87 7.62 2.08
C LEU A 40 -2.31 8.86 2.81
N THR A 41 -3.07 9.97 2.80
CA THR A 41 -2.70 11.18 3.54
C THR A 41 -2.68 10.93 5.05
N ALA A 42 -3.69 10.24 5.59
CA ALA A 42 -3.74 9.91 7.01
C ALA A 42 -2.60 8.96 7.43
N MET A 43 -2.29 7.96 6.60
CA MET A 43 -1.15 7.07 6.81
C MET A 43 0.18 7.84 6.81
N ARG A 44 0.37 8.76 5.85
CA ARG A 44 1.57 9.61 5.79
C ARG A 44 1.70 10.49 7.04
N GLN A 45 0.60 11.06 7.53
CA GLN A 45 0.59 11.85 8.78
C GLN A 45 0.94 10.98 9.99
N GLU A 46 0.45 9.75 10.05
CA GLU A 46 0.78 8.80 11.12
C GLU A 46 2.27 8.48 11.15
N ILE A 47 2.87 8.15 10.00
CA ILE A 47 4.33 7.91 9.90
C ILE A 47 5.10 9.16 10.29
N THR A 48 4.70 10.33 9.78
CA THR A 48 5.38 11.61 10.10
C THR A 48 5.38 11.86 11.61
N ARG A 49 4.26 11.63 12.30
CA ARG A 49 4.17 11.80 13.76
C ARG A 49 5.01 10.79 14.54
N ALA A 50 5.18 9.58 14.01
CA ALA A 50 6.00 8.55 14.62
C ALA A 50 7.52 8.80 14.47
N ASN A 51 7.93 9.70 13.56
CA ASN A 51 9.32 10.00 13.27
C ASN A 51 9.69 11.43 13.72
N PRO A 52 10.41 11.59 14.85
CA PRO A 52 10.80 12.89 15.35
C PRO A 52 11.62 13.70 14.33
N GLY A 53 11.27 14.98 14.17
CA GLY A 53 11.95 15.89 13.24
C GLY A 53 11.48 15.79 11.78
N TRP A 54 10.59 14.87 11.43
CA TRP A 54 9.99 14.84 10.09
C TRP A 54 8.90 15.92 9.96
N SER A 55 8.93 16.64 8.84
CA SER A 55 7.84 17.53 8.42
C SER A 55 7.02 16.85 7.33
N LEU A 56 5.69 17.02 7.36
CA LEU A 56 4.78 16.42 6.37
C LEU A 56 5.11 16.88 4.94
N ASP A 57 5.66 18.09 4.79
CA ASP A 57 6.03 18.68 3.50
C ASP A 57 7.21 17.94 2.85
N ASN A 58 8.08 17.37 3.67
CA ASN A 58 9.29 16.66 3.21
C ASN A 58 9.09 15.15 3.24
N VAL A 59 7.85 14.64 3.32
CA VAL A 59 7.58 13.20 3.38
C VAL A 59 6.87 12.75 2.11
N ILE A 60 7.48 11.79 1.42
CA ILE A 60 6.97 11.19 0.19
C ILE A 60 6.47 9.76 0.45
N LEU A 61 5.51 9.30 -0.35
CA LEU A 61 5.02 7.93 -0.28
C LEU A 61 6.01 6.98 -0.95
N THR A 62 6.24 5.83 -0.33
CA THR A 62 7.04 4.74 -0.88
C THR A 62 6.20 3.48 -1.00
N ASN A 63 6.51 2.66 -2.01
CA ASN A 63 5.75 1.44 -2.28
C ASN A 63 6.72 0.28 -2.50
N LYS A 64 6.44 -0.85 -1.83
CA LYS A 64 7.16 -2.11 -2.02
C LYS A 64 6.17 -3.18 -2.45
N ILE A 65 6.37 -3.70 -3.66
CA ILE A 65 5.63 -4.85 -4.16
C ILE A 65 6.10 -6.08 -3.37
N THR A 66 5.19 -6.75 -2.68
CA THR A 66 5.52 -7.95 -1.90
C THR A 66 5.29 -9.22 -2.72
N ARG A 67 5.58 -10.38 -2.12
CA ARG A 67 5.16 -11.70 -2.63
C ARG A 67 3.98 -12.27 -1.85
N PHE A 68 3.36 -11.44 -1.01
CA PHE A 68 2.32 -11.86 -0.08
C PHE A 68 0.96 -11.82 -0.75
N ASP A 69 0.20 -12.89 -0.53
CA ASP A 69 -1.25 -12.86 -0.66
C ASP A 69 -1.85 -12.32 0.63
N ARG A 70 -3.10 -11.83 0.55
CA ARG A 70 -3.79 -11.22 1.70
C ARG A 70 -3.80 -12.15 2.91
N GLU A 71 -4.05 -13.44 2.70
CA GLU A 71 -4.20 -14.45 3.75
C GLU A 71 -2.86 -14.75 4.45
N SER A 72 -1.73 -14.44 3.79
CA SER A 72 -0.38 -14.61 4.34
C SER A 72 0.04 -13.49 5.29
N ILE A 73 -0.69 -12.36 5.31
CA ILE A 73 -0.41 -11.25 6.23
C ILE A 73 -0.89 -11.63 7.64
N LYS A 74 0.06 -11.77 8.57
CA LYS A 74 -0.21 -12.12 9.99
C LYS A 74 0.18 -11.02 10.98
N GLU A 75 0.98 -10.06 10.55
CA GLU A 75 1.49 -8.97 11.36
C GLU A 75 1.41 -7.64 10.58
N PRO A 76 1.28 -6.49 11.27
CA PRO A 76 1.40 -5.20 10.61
C PRO A 76 2.83 -4.96 10.08
N PRO A 77 3.03 -4.00 9.15
CA PRO A 77 4.38 -3.65 8.69
C PRO A 77 5.27 -3.17 9.83
N LYS A 78 6.48 -3.73 9.94
CA LYS A 78 7.44 -3.38 11.01
C LYS A 78 7.98 -1.97 10.90
N ASP A 79 8.18 -1.50 9.66
CA ASP A 79 8.75 -0.18 9.36
C ASP A 79 7.67 0.92 9.24
N GLY A 80 6.48 0.67 9.80
CA GLY A 80 5.32 1.54 9.65
C GLY A 80 4.64 1.45 8.27
N GLY A 81 3.56 2.22 8.11
CA GLY A 81 2.72 2.19 6.92
C GLY A 81 1.68 1.08 6.94
N VAL A 82 1.24 0.66 5.76
CA VAL A 82 0.07 -0.22 5.59
C VAL A 82 0.27 -1.25 4.49
N TYR A 83 -0.33 -2.42 4.65
CA TYR A 83 -0.50 -3.39 3.56
C TYR A 83 -1.80 -3.12 2.81
N VAL A 84 -1.73 -3.20 1.49
CA VAL A 84 -2.81 -2.82 0.60
C VAL A 84 -3.05 -3.91 -0.44
N TYR A 85 -4.31 -4.24 -0.71
CA TYR A 85 -4.71 -5.22 -1.73
C TYR A 85 -5.83 -4.70 -2.63
N GLY A 86 -6.14 -5.49 -3.68
CA GLY A 86 -7.18 -5.19 -4.66
C GLY A 86 -6.80 -4.10 -5.66
N ILE A 87 -5.50 -3.96 -5.90
CA ILE A 87 -4.92 -3.17 -6.99
C ILE A 87 -4.69 -4.12 -8.17
N TYR A 88 -4.88 -3.60 -9.38
CA TYR A 88 -4.60 -4.31 -10.62
C TYR A 88 -3.58 -3.52 -11.44
N ILE A 89 -2.79 -4.24 -12.22
CA ILE A 89 -1.89 -3.68 -13.22
C ILE A 89 -2.43 -4.02 -14.61
N GLU A 90 -2.28 -3.08 -15.54
CA GLU A 90 -2.65 -3.25 -16.94
C GLU A 90 -1.40 -3.28 -17.81
N GLY A 91 -1.37 -4.17 -18.80
CA GLY A 91 -0.25 -4.28 -19.76
C GLY A 91 0.99 -5.03 -19.24
N ALA A 92 0.97 -5.48 -17.98
CA ALA A 92 2.00 -6.30 -17.37
C ALA A 92 1.41 -7.21 -16.28
N LYS A 93 2.24 -8.06 -15.69
CA LYS A 93 1.90 -8.86 -14.50
C LYS A 93 3.10 -8.96 -13.58
N ILE A 94 2.86 -9.28 -12.31
CA ILE A 94 3.95 -9.58 -11.37
C ILE A 94 4.15 -11.10 -11.33
N ARG A 95 5.37 -11.56 -11.59
CA ARG A 95 5.77 -12.97 -11.49
C ARG A 95 6.99 -13.08 -10.60
N ASN A 96 6.92 -13.90 -9.56
CA ASN A 96 8.00 -14.08 -8.57
C ASN A 96 8.53 -12.75 -7.97
N GLY A 97 7.65 -11.76 -7.83
CA GLY A 97 7.98 -10.43 -7.30
C GLY A 97 8.68 -9.50 -8.29
N VAL A 98 8.69 -9.82 -9.59
CA VAL A 98 9.27 -8.98 -10.64
C VAL A 98 8.19 -8.65 -11.68
N LEU A 99 8.29 -7.47 -12.27
CA LEU A 99 7.45 -7.07 -13.41
C LEU A 99 7.76 -7.95 -14.62
N ASP A 100 6.72 -8.55 -15.18
CA ASP A 100 6.76 -9.44 -16.34
C ASP A 100 5.84 -8.85 -17.41
N GLU A 101 6.36 -8.67 -18.61
CA GLU A 101 5.60 -8.12 -19.73
C GLU A 101 4.56 -9.13 -20.23
N LEU A 102 3.44 -8.63 -20.75
CA LEU A 102 2.46 -9.49 -21.39
C LEU A 102 2.96 -9.96 -22.75
N LYS A 103 2.65 -11.20 -23.10
CA LYS A 103 2.94 -11.71 -24.44
C LYS A 103 1.98 -11.07 -25.44
N ALA A 104 2.44 -10.86 -26.67
CA ALA A 104 1.65 -10.21 -27.73
C ALA A 104 0.27 -10.87 -28.02
N ASN A 105 0.11 -12.15 -27.70
CA ASN A 105 -1.13 -12.91 -27.89
C ASN A 105 -2.00 -13.05 -26.63
N GLU A 106 -1.64 -12.39 -25.53
CA GLU A 106 -2.34 -12.46 -24.26
C GLU A 106 -3.60 -11.58 -24.32
N LYS A 107 -4.78 -12.19 -24.13
CA LYS A 107 -6.08 -11.50 -24.22
C LYS A 107 -6.51 -10.85 -22.91
N VAL A 108 -5.91 -11.25 -21.80
CA VAL A 108 -6.15 -10.68 -20.48
C VAL A 108 -5.09 -9.60 -20.28
N LEU A 109 -5.51 -8.34 -20.22
CA LEU A 109 -4.59 -7.21 -20.10
C LEU A 109 -4.44 -6.74 -18.64
N THR A 110 -5.40 -7.11 -17.80
CA THR A 110 -5.48 -6.65 -16.40
C THR A 110 -5.19 -7.82 -15.46
N HIS A 111 -4.18 -7.67 -14.61
CA HIS A 111 -3.76 -8.69 -13.66
C HIS A 111 -3.78 -8.17 -12.22
N PRO A 112 -4.20 -8.99 -11.24
CA PRO A 112 -4.14 -8.57 -9.84
C PRO A 112 -2.70 -8.39 -9.40
N MET A 113 -2.45 -7.33 -8.63
CA MET A 113 -1.18 -7.14 -7.94
C MET A 113 -1.16 -7.95 -6.63
N PRO A 114 0.01 -8.45 -6.20
CA PRO A 114 0.15 -8.96 -4.84
C PRO A 114 -0.11 -7.83 -3.84
N VAL A 115 -0.14 -8.16 -2.54
CA VAL A 115 -0.20 -7.14 -1.50
C VAL A 115 0.96 -6.16 -1.68
N ILE A 116 0.66 -4.87 -1.63
CA ILE A 116 1.65 -3.79 -1.71
C ILE A 116 1.82 -3.22 -0.31
N HIS A 117 3.06 -3.10 0.16
CA HIS A 117 3.37 -2.31 1.34
C HIS A 117 3.55 -0.86 0.92
N ILE A 118 2.71 0.02 1.46
CA ILE A 118 2.80 1.45 1.25
C ILE A 118 3.27 2.08 2.56
N SER A 119 4.36 2.84 2.49
CA SER A 119 4.93 3.57 3.62
C SER A 119 5.24 5.00 3.19
N ALA A 120 6.01 5.71 4.01
CA ALA A 120 6.49 7.03 3.71
C ALA A 120 7.91 7.22 4.24
N GLU A 121 8.70 8.02 3.52
CA GLU A 121 10.06 8.38 3.92
C GLU A 121 10.29 9.88 3.76
N ALA A 122 11.21 10.41 4.54
CA ALA A 122 11.59 11.80 4.40
C ALA A 122 12.48 12.00 3.16
N ASP A 123 12.04 12.86 2.26
CA ASP A 123 12.81 13.39 1.13
C ASP A 123 13.56 14.64 1.61
N PHE A 124 14.81 14.43 2.06
CA PHE A 124 15.68 15.53 2.47
C PHE A 124 16.36 16.24 1.29
N GLY A 125 16.01 15.88 0.05
CA GLY A 125 16.77 16.28 -1.13
C GLY A 125 18.16 15.63 -1.14
N THR A 126 18.60 15.15 -2.29
CA THR A 126 19.98 14.67 -2.46
C THR A 126 20.93 15.85 -2.34
N SER A 127 21.34 16.19 -1.13
CA SER A 127 22.57 16.95 -0.88
C SER A 127 23.70 15.95 -0.66
N GLY A 128 24.39 15.60 -1.76
CA GLY A 128 25.70 14.95 -1.74
C GLY A 128 25.74 13.50 -1.23
N SER A 129 26.20 12.60 -2.10
CA SER A 129 26.84 11.36 -1.70
C SER A 129 27.82 11.63 -0.54
N PRO A 130 27.83 10.85 0.55
CA PRO A 130 28.92 10.90 1.50
C PRO A 130 30.15 10.33 0.79
N THR A 131 31.02 11.21 0.30
CA THR A 131 32.37 10.84 -0.09
C THR A 131 33.00 10.23 1.16
N LYS A 132 33.30 8.93 1.12
CA LYS A 132 34.17 8.30 2.11
C LYS A 132 35.45 9.11 2.17
N GLN A 133 35.77 9.65 3.34
CA GLN A 133 37.09 10.16 3.65
C GLN A 133 37.78 9.11 4.50
N ASP A 134 38.90 8.62 3.96
CA ASP A 134 39.92 7.82 4.65
C ASP A 134 40.59 8.60 5.79
#